data_AF-A0A0S7X9E2-F1
#
_entry.id   AF-A0A0S7X9E2-F1
#
_cell.length_a   1.000
_cell.length_b   1.000
_cell.length_c   1.000
_cell.angle_alpha   90.00
_cell.angle_beta   90.00
_cell.angle_gamma   90.00
#
_symmetry.space_group_name_H-M   'P 1'
#
loop_
_entity.id
_entity.type
_entity.pdbx_description
1 polymer ?
#
loop_
_entity_poly.entity_id
_entity_poly.type
_entity_poly.pdbx_seq_one_letter_code
_entity_poly.pdbx_strand_id
1 'polypeptide(L)'
;MDLHRCPKTSDGKQIFLPNIFPGIVQLCYAGQGDEPGAGTYSKTSGAASRFKGPDFQIGFSSGGPSTKSVEWRFLEWVYLAGGSVKFVGADLGDTVELEVNAPASPATSVDAGTGNAGKFEIIPSSGLHMIVPGPLCAVFGVGKDWDVDLTELEEDGNEDEIPTLTKVVPVPAPDGDGCYDWDEETYAVSENLQGKGAYNLFDFAMNLGLWTPGLCLLGSGLEQMETANIKTKRMLPQWTYKVTAVSHDPADELKIVWRILIGRKNITKTGSLGS
;
A
#
# COMPACT_ATOMS: atom_id res chain seq x y z
N MET A 1 25.90 -11.92 11.61
CA MET A 1 25.17 -13.18 11.84
C MET A 1 24.89 -13.80 10.49
N ASP A 2 25.22 -15.07 10.33
CA ASP A 2 25.28 -15.76 9.04
C ASP A 2 23.89 -16.30 8.64
N LEU A 3 23.15 -15.52 7.85
CA LEU A 3 21.74 -15.71 7.51
C LEU A 3 21.53 -16.63 6.30
N HIS A 4 22.31 -17.71 6.10
CA HIS A 4 22.20 -18.51 4.85
C HIS A 4 22.49 -20.02 4.97
N ARG A 5 21.68 -20.79 5.70
CA ARG A 5 21.52 -22.23 5.43
C ARG A 5 20.07 -22.68 5.55
N CYS A 6 19.38 -22.85 4.42
CA CYS A 6 18.04 -23.44 4.37
C CYS A 6 18.06 -24.85 5.00
N PRO A 7 17.02 -25.24 5.77
CA PRO A 7 16.87 -26.60 6.29
C PRO A 7 16.96 -27.63 5.16
N LYS A 8 17.63 -28.75 5.42
CA LYS A 8 17.79 -29.87 4.48
C LYS A 8 17.15 -31.13 5.05
N THR A 9 16.61 -31.98 4.19
CA THR A 9 16.24 -33.36 4.53
C THR A 9 17.49 -34.19 4.83
N SER A 10 17.33 -35.36 5.44
CA SER A 10 18.44 -36.26 5.79
C SER A 10 19.26 -36.74 4.58
N ASP A 11 18.73 -36.64 3.35
CA ASP A 11 19.42 -36.92 2.09
C ASP A 11 20.10 -35.68 1.46
N GLY A 12 20.17 -34.57 2.19
CA GLY A 12 20.91 -33.37 1.77
C GLY A 12 20.19 -32.48 0.76
N LYS A 13 18.94 -32.81 0.38
CA LYS A 13 18.10 -31.93 -0.45
C LYS A 13 17.60 -30.75 0.37
N GLN A 14 17.51 -29.59 -0.26
CA GLN A 14 16.87 -28.42 0.37
C GLN A 14 15.39 -28.73 0.60
N ILE A 15 14.90 -28.47 1.81
CA ILE A 15 13.47 -28.45 2.07
C ILE A 15 12.96 -27.14 1.46
N PHE A 16 12.46 -27.22 0.22
CA PHE A 16 11.58 -26.18 -0.29
C PHE A 16 10.27 -26.31 0.47
N LEU A 17 10.12 -25.58 1.58
CA LEU A 17 8.77 -25.12 1.91
C LEU A 17 8.43 -24.15 0.77
N PRO A 18 7.36 -24.37 -0.02
CA PRO A 18 6.90 -23.37 -0.98
C PRO A 18 6.26 -22.23 -0.18
N ASN A 19 7.06 -21.55 0.65
CA ASN A 19 6.61 -20.35 1.30
C ASN A 19 6.77 -19.24 0.26
N ILE A 20 5.64 -18.81 -0.32
CA ILE A 20 5.55 -17.66 -1.23
C ILE A 20 5.97 -16.36 -0.50
N PHE A 21 6.27 -16.46 0.80
CA PHE A 21 6.61 -15.37 1.68
C PHE A 21 7.93 -15.59 2.41
N PRO A 22 8.66 -14.50 2.72
CA PRO A 22 9.79 -14.56 3.65
C PRO A 22 9.36 -15.11 5.02
N GLY A 23 10.27 -15.81 5.72
CA GLY A 23 10.00 -16.35 7.06
C GLY A 23 9.74 -15.29 8.16
N ILE A 24 9.92 -14.01 7.83
CA ILE A 24 9.70 -12.85 8.72
C ILE A 24 8.24 -12.38 8.75
N VAL A 25 7.35 -12.98 7.96
CA VAL A 25 5.93 -12.59 7.93
C VAL A 25 5.00 -13.70 8.40
N GLN A 26 3.89 -13.31 9.02
CA GLN A 26 2.77 -14.18 9.35
C GLN A 26 1.64 -13.96 8.36
N LEU A 27 1.06 -15.07 7.88
CA LEU A 27 -0.13 -15.03 7.04
C LEU A 27 -1.38 -14.81 7.88
N CYS A 28 -2.22 -13.90 7.42
CA CYS A 28 -3.54 -13.69 7.99
C CYS A 28 -4.55 -13.28 6.92
N TYR A 29 -5.82 -13.56 7.20
CA TYR A 29 -6.93 -12.99 6.45
C TYR A 29 -7.36 -11.70 7.12
N ALA A 30 -7.25 -10.58 6.40
CA ALA A 30 -7.81 -9.30 6.81
C ALA A 30 -9.26 -9.18 6.33
N GLY A 31 -10.18 -8.91 7.24
CA GLY A 31 -11.57 -8.51 6.94
C GLY A 31 -11.83 -7.01 7.19
N GLN A 32 -10.82 -6.31 7.70
CA GLN A 32 -10.84 -4.90 8.07
C GLN A 32 -9.49 -4.28 7.73
N GLY A 33 -9.51 -2.99 7.42
CA GLY A 33 -8.29 -2.19 7.30
C GLY A 33 -7.67 -1.91 8.65
N ASP A 34 -6.55 -1.19 8.64
CA ASP A 34 -6.03 -0.62 9.88
C ASP A 34 -6.71 0.74 10.16
N GLU A 35 -6.94 1.03 11.43
CA GLU A 35 -7.41 2.34 11.87
C GLU A 35 -6.18 3.23 12.01
N PRO A 36 -6.02 4.25 11.17
CA PRO A 36 -5.07 5.27 11.52
C PRO A 36 -5.59 6.00 12.75
N GLY A 37 -4.70 6.26 13.70
CA GLY A 37 -5.00 7.13 14.84
C GLY A 37 -5.53 8.47 14.33
N ALA A 38 -6.25 9.20 15.18
CA ALA A 38 -7.03 10.35 14.77
C ALA A 38 -6.30 11.28 13.77
N GLY A 39 -7.01 11.69 12.73
CA GLY A 39 -6.48 12.55 11.69
C GLY A 39 -5.55 11.85 10.71
N THR A 40 -5.45 12.45 9.55
CA THR A 40 -4.33 12.27 8.64
C THR A 40 -3.07 12.66 9.42
N TYR A 41 -2.50 11.72 10.19
CA TYR A 41 -1.34 11.92 11.05
C TYR A 41 -1.53 13.00 12.16
N SER A 42 -2.57 12.92 13.01
CA SER A 42 -2.82 13.94 14.05
C SER A 42 -2.97 13.42 15.49
N LYS A 43 -2.20 14.01 16.41
CA LYS A 43 -1.99 13.61 17.82
C LYS A 43 -3.22 13.65 18.77
N THR A 44 -4.46 13.68 18.30
CA THR A 44 -5.62 13.89 19.17
C THR A 44 -6.72 12.87 18.97
N SER A 45 -6.57 11.76 19.72
CA SER A 45 -7.55 10.73 20.12
C SER A 45 -7.56 9.40 19.34
N GLY A 46 -6.70 8.47 19.78
CA GLY A 46 -6.76 7.04 19.47
C GLY A 46 -5.43 6.51 18.94
N ALA A 47 -4.79 5.58 19.66
CA ALA A 47 -3.61 4.89 19.16
C ALA A 47 -3.98 4.13 17.89
N ALA A 48 -3.21 4.34 16.84
CA ALA A 48 -3.40 3.66 15.58
C ALA A 48 -3.39 2.14 15.81
N SER A 49 -4.31 1.42 15.18
CA SER A 49 -4.66 0.06 15.56
C SER A 49 -4.81 -0.85 14.34
N ARG A 50 -4.15 -2.02 14.38
CA ARG A 50 -4.33 -3.05 13.35
C ARG A 50 -5.75 -3.61 13.38
N PHE A 51 -6.33 -3.87 12.21
CA PHE A 51 -7.66 -4.50 12.06
C PHE A 51 -8.77 -3.81 12.86
N LYS A 52 -8.75 -2.47 12.90
CA LYS A 52 -9.84 -1.66 13.48
C LYS A 52 -10.37 -0.60 12.51
N GLY A 53 -9.83 -0.57 11.30
CA GLY A 53 -10.27 0.35 10.25
C GLY A 53 -11.58 -0.12 9.61
N PRO A 54 -11.93 0.45 8.45
CA PRO A 54 -13.15 0.09 7.74
C PRO A 54 -13.27 -1.41 7.49
N ASP A 55 -14.47 -1.95 7.75
CA ASP A 55 -14.85 -3.29 7.32
C ASP A 55 -14.78 -3.40 5.80
N PHE A 56 -14.27 -4.51 5.29
CA PHE A 56 -14.27 -4.79 3.86
C PHE A 56 -15.64 -5.30 3.40
N GLN A 57 -16.68 -4.51 3.64
CA GLN A 57 -18.05 -4.82 3.26
C GLN A 57 -18.71 -3.65 2.56
N ILE A 58 -19.51 -3.95 1.53
CA ILE A 58 -20.33 -2.98 0.81
C ILE A 58 -21.73 -3.54 0.75
N GLY A 59 -22.70 -2.79 1.26
CA GLY A 59 -24.12 -3.12 1.16
C GLY A 59 -24.85 -2.06 0.36
N PHE A 60 -25.65 -2.48 -0.60
CA PHE A 60 -26.61 -1.67 -1.33
C PHE A 60 -27.99 -1.85 -0.68
N SER A 61 -28.70 -0.74 -0.53
CA SER A 61 -30.10 -0.71 -0.13
C SER A 61 -30.87 -0.20 -1.32
N SER A 62 -32.03 -0.79 -1.63
CA SER A 62 -32.90 -0.45 -2.76
C SER A 62 -32.92 1.07 -3.05
N GLY A 63 -32.62 1.49 -4.28
CA GLY A 63 -32.46 2.92 -4.57
C GLY A 63 -31.92 3.38 -5.93
N GLY A 64 -31.83 2.53 -6.95
CA GLY A 64 -31.25 2.90 -8.25
C GLY A 64 -29.84 2.33 -8.48
N PRO A 65 -29.33 2.35 -9.73
CA PRO A 65 -27.96 1.99 -10.00
C PRO A 65 -27.06 2.89 -9.15
N SER A 66 -26.13 2.28 -8.42
CA SER A 66 -25.30 3.04 -7.52
C SER A 66 -23.90 2.45 -7.44
N THR A 67 -22.94 3.34 -7.22
CA THR A 67 -21.55 3.00 -6.98
C THR A 67 -21.25 3.27 -5.52
N LYS A 68 -20.67 2.29 -4.84
CA LYS A 68 -20.16 2.44 -3.48
C LYS A 68 -18.72 1.99 -3.45
N SER A 69 -17.92 2.62 -2.60
CA SER A 69 -16.53 2.24 -2.40
C SER A 69 -16.16 2.21 -0.92
N VAL A 70 -15.26 1.30 -0.58
CA VAL A 70 -14.54 1.29 0.69
C VAL A 70 -13.06 1.48 0.41
N GLU A 71 -12.43 2.37 1.16
CA GLU A 71 -11.00 2.63 1.08
C GLU A 71 -10.34 2.29 2.42
N TRP A 72 -9.16 1.69 2.36
CA TRP A 72 -8.37 1.37 3.55
C TRP A 72 -6.88 1.43 3.28
N ARG A 73 -6.10 1.30 4.35
CA ARG A 73 -4.64 1.21 4.34
C ARG A 73 -4.14 0.21 5.38
N PHE A 74 -2.87 -0.14 5.29
CA PHE A 74 -2.16 -0.89 6.33
C PHE A 74 -1.11 0.01 6.96
N LEU A 75 -0.90 -0.10 8.26
CA LEU A 75 0.08 0.72 9.00
C LEU A 75 1.52 0.31 8.72
N GLU A 76 1.73 -0.82 8.08
CA GLU A 76 3.02 -1.42 7.81
C GLU A 76 3.06 -1.92 6.36
N TRP A 77 4.25 -2.25 5.88
CA TRP A 77 4.35 -2.93 4.62
C TRP A 77 3.74 -4.35 4.76
N VAL A 78 3.06 -4.80 3.70
CA VAL A 78 2.42 -6.12 3.65
C VAL A 78 2.74 -6.80 2.34
N TYR A 79 2.77 -8.12 2.33
CA TYR A 79 2.68 -8.89 1.09
C TYR A 79 1.22 -9.18 0.79
N LEU A 80 0.73 -8.74 -0.35
CA LEU A 80 -0.58 -9.11 -0.83
C LEU A 80 -0.48 -10.39 -1.67
N ALA A 81 -1.17 -11.44 -1.24
CA ALA A 81 -1.08 -12.77 -1.83
C ALA A 81 -2.36 -13.26 -2.50
N GLY A 82 -3.47 -12.58 -2.21
CA GLY A 82 -4.76 -12.83 -2.83
C GLY A 82 -5.90 -12.38 -1.95
N GLY A 83 -7.10 -12.84 -2.28
CA GLY A 83 -8.29 -12.58 -1.50
C GLY A 83 -9.40 -13.57 -1.82
N SER A 84 -10.62 -13.23 -1.40
CA SER A 84 -11.86 -13.88 -1.81
C SER A 84 -13.01 -12.90 -1.63
N VAL A 85 -14.01 -12.97 -2.51
CA VAL A 85 -15.23 -12.17 -2.42
C VAL A 85 -16.43 -13.05 -2.13
N LYS A 86 -17.29 -12.60 -1.23
CA LYS A 86 -18.59 -13.22 -0.99
C LYS A 86 -19.66 -12.22 -1.32
N PHE A 87 -20.71 -12.63 -2.01
CA PHE A 87 -21.80 -11.73 -2.32
C PHE A 87 -23.15 -12.43 -2.30
N VAL A 88 -24.20 -11.63 -2.11
CA VAL A 88 -25.60 -12.04 -2.14
C VAL A 88 -26.37 -11.00 -2.91
N GLY A 89 -27.31 -11.46 -3.75
CA GLY A 89 -28.21 -10.59 -4.51
C GLY A 89 -27.53 -9.79 -5.60
N ALA A 90 -26.54 -10.36 -6.27
CA ALA A 90 -25.95 -9.74 -7.46
C ALA A 90 -26.75 -10.08 -8.72
N ASP A 91 -26.90 -9.12 -9.61
CA ASP A 91 -27.58 -9.27 -10.88
C ASP A 91 -26.67 -8.95 -12.08
N LEU A 92 -27.20 -9.19 -13.28
CA LEU A 92 -26.45 -9.00 -14.51
C LEU A 92 -26.00 -7.54 -14.66
N GLY A 93 -24.68 -7.33 -14.69
CA GLY A 93 -24.08 -6.01 -14.83
C GLY A 93 -23.50 -5.45 -13.53
N ASP A 94 -23.76 -6.11 -12.40
CA ASP A 94 -23.07 -5.80 -11.15
C ASP A 94 -21.59 -6.12 -11.27
N THR A 95 -20.75 -5.23 -10.75
CA THR A 95 -19.30 -5.40 -10.81
C THR A 95 -18.63 -5.04 -9.49
N VAL A 96 -17.47 -5.65 -9.26
CA VAL A 96 -16.57 -5.27 -8.17
C VAL A 96 -15.15 -5.09 -8.70
N GLU A 97 -14.50 -4.02 -8.24
CA GLU A 97 -13.15 -3.65 -8.62
C GLU A 97 -12.28 -3.47 -7.38
N LEU A 98 -11.01 -3.86 -7.49
CA LEU A 98 -9.98 -3.59 -6.48
C LEU A 98 -8.82 -2.82 -7.12
N GLU A 99 -8.60 -1.61 -6.62
CA GLU A 99 -7.51 -0.73 -7.00
C GLU A 99 -6.50 -0.57 -5.85
N VAL A 100 -5.22 -0.40 -6.21
CA VAL A 100 -4.18 0.01 -5.28
C VAL A 100 -3.56 1.31 -5.77
N ASN A 101 -3.54 2.31 -4.90
CA ASN A 101 -3.07 3.65 -5.20
C ASN A 101 -1.95 4.05 -4.24
N ALA A 102 -0.85 4.55 -4.77
CA ALA A 102 0.09 5.37 -4.00
C ALA A 102 -0.44 6.81 -4.00
N PRO A 103 -0.73 7.43 -2.85
CA PRO A 103 -1.05 8.85 -2.81
C PRO A 103 0.15 9.71 -3.26
N ALA A 104 -0.14 10.97 -3.59
CA ALA A 104 0.88 11.95 -3.91
C ALA A 104 1.82 12.17 -2.73
N SER A 105 3.12 12.27 -3.01
CA SER A 105 4.09 12.78 -2.06
C SER A 105 3.93 14.31 -1.95
N PRO A 106 3.77 14.86 -0.74
CA PRO A 106 3.65 16.29 -0.57
C PRO A 106 4.96 16.99 -0.95
N ALA A 107 4.85 18.10 -1.69
CA ALA A 107 5.95 18.99 -2.01
C ALA A 107 5.43 20.43 -1.98
N THR A 108 6.22 21.35 -1.43
CA THR A 108 5.85 22.76 -1.28
C THR A 108 6.68 23.59 -2.25
N SER A 109 6.05 24.47 -3.04
CA SER A 109 6.79 25.39 -3.90
C SER A 109 7.55 26.39 -3.04
N VAL A 110 8.77 26.71 -3.45
CA VAL A 110 9.60 27.76 -2.84
C VAL A 110 10.15 28.71 -3.91
N ASP A 111 10.97 29.67 -3.50
CA ASP A 111 11.66 30.57 -4.42
C ASP A 111 12.58 29.77 -5.36
N ALA A 112 12.71 30.25 -6.60
CA ALA A 112 13.44 29.54 -7.63
C ALA A 112 14.90 29.28 -7.20
N GLY A 113 15.31 28.02 -7.26
CA GLY A 113 16.66 27.56 -6.92
C GLY A 113 16.98 27.43 -5.43
N THR A 114 16.03 27.70 -4.51
CA THR A 114 16.28 27.64 -3.06
C THR A 114 15.83 26.34 -2.39
N GLY A 115 15.04 25.51 -3.07
CA GLY A 115 14.49 24.28 -2.51
C GLY A 115 15.46 23.10 -2.51
N ASN A 116 15.01 21.99 -1.93
CA ASN A 116 15.76 20.73 -1.91
C ASN A 116 15.43 19.77 -3.07
N ALA A 117 14.41 20.05 -3.88
CA ALA A 117 13.95 19.19 -4.96
C ALA A 117 13.44 19.96 -6.19
N GLY A 118 13.31 19.25 -7.30
CA GLY A 118 12.69 19.71 -8.53
C GLY A 118 11.52 18.82 -8.94
N LYS A 119 10.72 19.28 -9.90
CA LYS A 119 9.64 18.50 -10.52
C LYS A 119 9.94 18.27 -11.98
N PHE A 120 10.17 17.01 -12.35
CA PHE A 120 10.37 16.58 -13.72
C PHE A 120 9.06 16.06 -14.31
N GLU A 121 8.58 16.70 -15.36
CA GLU A 121 7.37 16.27 -16.05
C GLU A 121 7.66 15.01 -16.86
N ILE A 122 7.00 13.91 -16.50
CA ILE A 122 7.28 12.58 -17.07
C ILE A 122 6.64 12.43 -18.45
N ILE A 123 5.45 13.03 -18.60
CA ILE A 123 4.71 13.06 -19.85
C ILE A 123 4.45 14.54 -20.16
N PRO A 124 5.02 15.09 -21.24
CA PRO A 124 4.86 16.51 -21.57
C PRO A 124 3.40 16.96 -21.59
N SER A 125 3.11 18.07 -20.91
CA SER A 125 1.77 18.67 -20.77
C SER A 125 0.71 17.82 -20.05
N SER A 126 1.12 16.82 -19.28
CA SER A 126 0.19 16.00 -18.48
C SER A 126 -0.05 16.57 -17.08
N GLY A 127 0.87 17.41 -16.59
CA GLY A 127 0.88 17.85 -15.20
C GLY A 127 1.28 16.75 -14.20
N LEU A 128 1.80 15.61 -14.70
CA LEU A 128 2.29 14.50 -13.89
C LEU A 128 3.81 14.65 -13.69
N HIS A 129 4.23 14.89 -12.45
CA HIS A 129 5.63 15.10 -12.15
C HIS A 129 6.21 14.00 -11.27
N MET A 130 7.43 13.59 -11.62
CA MET A 130 8.36 12.94 -10.72
C MET A 130 9.07 14.02 -9.91
N ILE A 131 9.18 13.80 -8.61
CA ILE A 131 9.98 14.65 -7.73
C ILE A 131 11.43 14.17 -7.85
N VAL A 132 12.35 15.10 -8.10
CA VAL A 132 13.77 14.83 -8.32
C VAL A 132 14.57 15.48 -7.19
N PRO A 133 15.46 14.75 -6.50
CA PRO A 133 16.38 15.33 -5.52
C PRO A 133 17.19 16.47 -6.11
N GLY A 134 17.43 17.51 -5.33
CA GLY A 134 18.15 18.71 -5.75
C GLY A 134 19.46 18.41 -6.50
N PRO A 135 20.35 17.52 -6.00
CA PRO A 135 21.59 17.18 -6.68
C PRO A 135 21.41 16.60 -8.10
N LEU A 136 20.25 16.01 -8.39
CA LEU A 136 19.91 15.44 -9.70
C LEU A 136 19.17 16.40 -10.62
N CYS A 137 18.65 17.54 -10.13
CA CYS A 137 17.86 18.48 -10.94
C CYS A 137 18.54 18.90 -12.25
N ALA A 138 19.86 19.11 -12.24
CA ALA A 138 20.61 19.47 -13.45
C ALA A 138 20.63 18.36 -14.50
N VAL A 139 20.62 17.08 -14.08
CA VAL A 139 20.56 15.91 -14.97
C VAL A 139 19.21 15.84 -15.68
N PHE A 140 18.14 16.20 -14.96
CA PHE A 140 16.76 16.21 -15.48
C PHE A 140 16.36 17.53 -16.13
N GLY A 141 17.24 18.54 -16.14
CA GLY A 141 16.96 19.85 -16.73
C GLY A 141 15.88 20.65 -15.98
N VAL A 142 15.77 20.47 -14.66
CA VAL A 142 14.76 21.13 -13.80
C VAL A 142 15.42 22.02 -12.75
N GLY A 143 14.65 22.98 -12.21
CA GLY A 143 15.07 23.84 -11.10
C GLY A 143 14.94 23.15 -9.74
N LYS A 144 15.52 23.76 -8.70
CA LYS A 144 15.34 23.36 -7.29
C LYS A 144 14.28 24.25 -6.65
N ASP A 145 13.05 24.18 -7.17
CA ASP A 145 12.01 25.16 -6.86
C ASP A 145 10.98 24.60 -5.86
N TRP A 146 11.27 23.44 -5.28
CA TRP A 146 10.37 22.71 -4.40
C TRP A 146 11.10 22.18 -3.17
N ASP A 147 10.39 22.17 -2.04
CA ASP A 147 10.79 21.49 -0.82
C ASP A 147 9.96 20.24 -0.58
N VAL A 148 10.67 19.15 -0.27
CA VAL A 148 10.11 17.84 0.03
C VAL A 148 10.61 17.43 1.41
N ASP A 149 9.67 17.18 2.31
CA ASP A 149 9.98 16.77 3.66
C ASP A 149 10.13 15.24 3.74
N LEU A 150 11.37 14.77 3.65
CA LEU A 150 11.71 13.36 3.79
C LEU A 150 11.71 12.89 5.25
N THR A 151 11.56 13.81 6.21
CA THR A 151 11.62 13.45 7.62
C THR A 151 10.51 12.51 8.02
N GLU A 152 10.83 11.71 9.03
CA GLU A 152 9.93 10.82 9.73
C GLU A 152 8.76 11.59 10.38
N LEU A 153 7.56 11.03 10.32
CA LEU A 153 6.42 11.47 11.10
C LEU A 153 6.71 11.15 12.56
N GLU A 154 6.79 12.15 13.43
CA GLU A 154 7.05 11.93 14.86
C GLU A 154 6.15 10.83 15.44
N GLU A 155 6.77 9.80 16.01
CA GLU A 155 6.09 8.74 16.77
C GLU A 155 5.27 9.36 17.92
N ASP A 156 4.15 8.74 18.25
CA ASP A 156 3.41 8.99 19.49
C ASP A 156 4.11 8.34 20.71
N GLY A 157 5.45 8.38 20.75
CA GLY A 157 6.28 8.09 21.94
C GLY A 157 6.02 6.75 22.65
N ASN A 158 5.31 5.82 22.03
CA ASN A 158 4.92 4.56 22.62
C ASN A 158 5.63 3.42 21.88
N GLU A 159 6.47 2.71 22.61
CA GLU A 159 7.36 1.65 22.11
C GLU A 159 6.60 0.40 21.61
N ASP A 160 5.28 0.36 21.81
CA ASP A 160 4.35 -0.64 21.27
C ASP A 160 3.70 -0.21 19.93
N GLU A 161 3.97 1.01 19.44
CA GLU A 161 3.25 1.65 18.34
C GLU A 161 3.99 1.62 16.99
N ILE A 162 3.21 1.93 15.97
CA ILE A 162 3.48 1.74 14.55
C ILE A 162 4.79 2.36 14.09
N PRO A 163 5.48 1.74 13.13
CA PRO A 163 6.73 2.27 12.60
C PRO A 163 6.60 3.73 12.18
N THR A 164 7.61 4.52 12.50
CA THR A 164 7.77 5.90 12.06
C THR A 164 7.74 5.99 10.53
N LEU A 165 6.62 6.42 9.96
CA LEU A 165 6.50 6.55 8.51
C LEU A 165 7.08 7.88 8.06
N THR A 166 7.79 7.95 6.95
CA THR A 166 8.05 9.24 6.30
C THR A 166 6.75 9.85 5.75
N LYS A 167 6.73 11.19 5.61
CA LYS A 167 5.59 11.93 5.02
C LYS A 167 5.41 11.66 3.53
N VAL A 168 6.48 11.29 2.83
CA VAL A 168 6.44 11.01 1.39
C VAL A 168 6.05 9.57 1.11
N VAL A 169 5.66 9.30 -0.13
CA VAL A 169 5.14 8.00 -0.54
C VAL A 169 6.01 7.45 -1.67
N PRO A 170 6.96 6.55 -1.35
CA PRO A 170 7.79 5.93 -2.35
C PRO A 170 6.98 4.98 -3.24
N VAL A 171 7.31 4.99 -4.54
CA VAL A 171 6.77 4.07 -5.53
C VAL A 171 7.92 3.34 -6.22
N PRO A 172 7.87 1.99 -6.32
CA PRO A 172 8.93 1.21 -6.93
C PRO A 172 9.33 1.68 -8.32
N ALA A 173 10.64 1.77 -8.54
CA ALA A 173 11.29 1.98 -9.83
C ALA A 173 11.92 0.65 -10.27
N PRO A 174 11.16 -0.23 -10.98
CA PRO A 174 11.55 -1.62 -11.19
C PRO A 174 12.82 -1.79 -12.02
N ASP A 175 13.19 -0.78 -12.82
CA ASP A 175 14.36 -0.80 -13.68
C ASP A 175 15.63 -0.27 -12.98
N GLY A 176 15.53 0.05 -11.68
CA GLY A 176 16.65 0.53 -10.88
C GLY A 176 17.14 1.92 -11.28
N ASP A 177 16.24 2.73 -11.83
CA ASP A 177 16.42 4.12 -12.26
C ASP A 177 15.76 5.12 -11.29
N GLY A 178 15.52 4.71 -10.05
CA GLY A 178 14.89 5.52 -9.03
C GLY A 178 15.79 6.63 -8.50
N CYS A 179 15.17 7.68 -7.99
CA CYS A 179 15.87 8.80 -7.34
C CYS A 179 15.96 8.66 -5.80
N TYR A 180 15.31 7.65 -5.23
CA TYR A 180 15.20 7.49 -3.78
C TYR A 180 15.39 6.04 -3.35
N ASP A 181 15.87 5.88 -2.12
CA ASP A 181 15.93 4.62 -1.40
C ASP A 181 14.92 4.62 -0.25
N TRP A 182 14.39 3.45 0.08
CA TRP A 182 13.48 3.24 1.20
C TRP A 182 14.01 2.11 2.08
N ASP A 183 14.06 2.37 3.38
CA ASP A 183 14.54 1.41 4.38
C ASP A 183 13.36 0.62 4.96
N GLU A 184 13.40 -0.71 4.89
CA GLU A 184 12.33 -1.59 5.37
C GLU A 184 12.23 -1.70 6.91
N GLU A 185 13.30 -1.34 7.60
CA GLU A 185 13.41 -1.39 9.06
C GLU A 185 12.95 -0.08 9.68
N THR A 186 13.46 1.06 9.18
CA THR A 186 13.15 2.39 9.70
C THR A 186 12.03 3.09 8.95
N TYR A 187 11.63 2.58 7.79
CA TYR A 187 10.63 3.20 6.90
C TYR A 187 11.03 4.57 6.36
N ALA A 188 12.29 4.98 6.58
CA ALA A 188 12.84 6.23 6.11
C ALA A 188 12.98 6.21 4.58
N VAL A 189 12.76 7.37 3.96
CA VAL A 189 13.09 7.61 2.56
C VAL A 189 14.29 8.53 2.51
N SER A 190 15.26 8.18 1.66
CA SER A 190 16.50 8.93 1.49
C SER A 190 16.79 9.17 0.01
N GLU A 191 17.53 10.23 -0.29
CA GLU A 191 17.92 10.55 -1.65
C GLU A 191 18.97 9.56 -2.17
N ASN A 192 18.78 9.04 -3.38
CA ASN A 192 19.80 8.28 -4.09
C ASN A 192 20.48 9.17 -5.13
N LEU A 193 21.63 9.73 -4.76
CA LEU A 193 22.35 10.71 -5.59
C LEU A 193 22.94 10.13 -6.88
N GLN A 194 22.84 8.82 -7.09
CA GLN A 194 23.33 8.16 -8.30
C GLN A 194 22.22 7.94 -9.34
N GLY A 195 20.96 8.25 -9.02
CA GLY A 195 19.81 7.91 -9.86
C GLY A 195 19.67 6.40 -10.04
N LYS A 196 20.04 5.63 -9.02
CA LYS A 196 19.99 4.16 -8.98
C LYS A 196 19.19 3.63 -7.80
N GLY A 197 18.35 4.48 -7.24
CA GLY A 197 17.47 4.13 -6.14
C GLY A 197 16.42 3.11 -6.59
N ALA A 198 15.85 2.40 -5.63
CA ALA A 198 14.79 1.44 -5.91
C ALA A 198 13.40 2.11 -6.02
N TYR A 199 13.29 3.42 -5.75
CA TYR A 199 12.02 4.13 -5.64
C TYR A 199 12.06 5.53 -6.27
N ASN A 200 10.87 6.00 -6.65
CA ASN A 200 10.59 7.36 -7.09
C ASN A 200 9.49 7.99 -6.21
N LEU A 201 9.46 9.32 -6.19
CA LEU A 201 8.40 10.12 -5.56
C LEU A 201 7.63 10.87 -6.64
N PHE A 202 6.32 11.03 -6.45
CA PHE A 202 5.43 11.67 -7.43
C PHE A 202 4.52 12.67 -6.73
N ASP A 203 4.21 13.78 -7.39
CA ASP A 203 3.34 14.83 -6.84
C ASP A 203 1.84 14.61 -7.14
N PHE A 204 1.51 13.43 -7.69
CA PHE A 204 0.16 12.99 -7.99
C PHE A 204 -0.08 11.59 -7.44
N ALA A 205 -1.35 11.24 -7.23
CA ALA A 205 -1.73 9.90 -6.83
C ALA A 205 -1.54 8.93 -8.01
N MET A 206 -0.77 7.87 -7.82
CA MET A 206 -0.49 6.88 -8.86
C MET A 206 -1.32 5.63 -8.64
N ASN A 207 -2.06 5.21 -9.66
CA ASN A 207 -2.67 3.88 -9.68
C ASN A 207 -1.57 2.84 -9.99
N LEU A 208 -1.27 2.02 -9.01
CA LEU A 208 -0.22 0.99 -9.07
C LEU A 208 -0.71 -0.32 -9.70
N GLY A 209 -2.02 -0.44 -9.88
CA GLY A 209 -2.64 -1.53 -10.59
C GLY A 209 -4.09 -1.79 -10.19
N LEU A 210 -4.84 -2.30 -11.18
CA LEU A 210 -6.13 -2.95 -11.00
C LEU A 210 -5.90 -4.43 -10.73
N TRP A 211 -6.17 -4.86 -9.50
CA TRP A 211 -6.01 -6.27 -9.13
C TRP A 211 -7.18 -7.11 -9.61
N THR A 212 -8.36 -6.52 -9.65
CA THR A 212 -9.58 -7.13 -10.17
C THR A 212 -10.31 -6.05 -10.98
N PRO A 213 -10.10 -5.96 -12.31
CA PRO A 213 -10.77 -4.94 -13.12
C PRO A 213 -12.23 -5.36 -13.36
N GLY A 214 -13.17 -4.74 -12.62
CA GLY A 214 -14.61 -4.89 -12.83
C GLY A 214 -15.12 -6.34 -12.96
N LEU A 215 -14.83 -7.20 -11.98
CA LEU A 215 -15.34 -8.58 -11.96
C LEU A 215 -16.87 -8.57 -11.94
N CYS A 216 -17.49 -9.16 -12.95
CA CYS A 216 -18.94 -9.32 -13.02
C CYS A 216 -19.44 -10.29 -11.95
N LEU A 217 -20.51 -9.91 -11.27
CA LEU A 217 -21.18 -10.72 -10.26
C LEU A 217 -22.53 -11.21 -10.79
N LEU A 218 -22.98 -12.39 -10.37
CA LEU A 218 -24.32 -12.90 -10.68
C LEU A 218 -24.81 -13.88 -9.61
N GLY A 219 -26.05 -13.69 -9.16
CA GLY A 219 -26.73 -14.51 -8.17
C GLY A 219 -26.24 -14.28 -6.75
N SER A 220 -26.07 -15.38 -6.02
CA SER A 220 -25.54 -15.36 -4.66
C SER A 220 -24.54 -16.48 -4.52
N GLY A 221 -23.40 -16.20 -3.90
CA GLY A 221 -22.34 -17.17 -3.89
C GLY A 221 -21.13 -16.77 -3.08
N LEU A 222 -20.36 -17.80 -2.77
CA LEU A 222 -18.97 -17.65 -2.42
C LEU A 222 -18.21 -17.89 -3.71
N GLU A 223 -17.93 -16.82 -4.45
CA GLU A 223 -16.86 -16.94 -5.42
C GLU A 223 -15.55 -16.99 -4.65
N GLN A 224 -14.90 -18.15 -4.69
CA GLN A 224 -13.48 -18.20 -4.42
C GLN A 224 -12.78 -17.51 -5.57
N MET A 225 -12.87 -16.18 -5.63
CA MET A 225 -11.88 -15.40 -6.35
C MET A 225 -10.61 -15.44 -5.49
N GLU A 226 -10.00 -16.63 -5.41
CA GLU A 226 -8.60 -16.76 -5.06
C GLU A 226 -7.85 -16.10 -6.22
N THR A 227 -7.68 -14.78 -6.16
CA THR A 227 -6.62 -14.13 -6.91
C THR A 227 -5.32 -14.64 -6.34
N ALA A 228 -4.95 -15.88 -6.71
CA ALA A 228 -3.66 -16.43 -6.39
C ALA A 228 -2.66 -15.56 -7.11
N ASN A 229 -2.11 -14.58 -6.41
CA ASN A 229 -1.00 -13.86 -6.96
C ASN A 229 0.19 -14.80 -6.87
N ILE A 230 0.50 -15.45 -7.99
CA ILE A 230 1.63 -16.39 -8.12
C ILE A 230 2.94 -15.69 -7.70
N LYS A 231 2.98 -14.35 -7.76
CA LYS A 231 4.06 -13.52 -7.24
C LYS A 231 3.51 -12.51 -6.24
N THR A 232 3.65 -12.82 -4.95
CA THR A 232 3.32 -11.86 -3.87
C THR A 232 3.93 -10.50 -4.17
N LYS A 233 3.08 -9.47 -4.13
CA LYS A 233 3.54 -8.08 -4.29
C LYS A 233 3.71 -7.47 -2.91
N ARG A 234 4.86 -6.85 -2.68
CA ARG A 234 5.10 -6.05 -1.49
C ARG A 234 4.41 -4.71 -1.67
N MET A 235 3.65 -4.33 -0.66
CA MET A 235 2.86 -3.13 -0.62
C MET A 235 3.31 -2.28 0.55
N LEU A 236 3.37 -0.95 0.36
CA LEU A 236 3.90 -0.04 1.37
C LEU A 236 2.79 0.54 2.28
N PRO A 237 3.13 0.98 3.50
CA PRO A 237 2.15 1.43 4.49
C PRO A 237 1.27 2.59 4.02
N GLN A 238 1.85 3.55 3.29
CA GLN A 238 1.09 4.74 2.88
C GLN A 238 0.14 4.48 1.70
N TRP A 239 0.17 3.29 1.09
CA TRP A 239 -0.67 3.00 -0.07
C TRP A 239 -2.12 2.73 0.35
N THR A 240 -3.03 3.29 -0.44
CA THR A 240 -4.47 3.14 -0.26
C THR A 240 -4.98 2.03 -1.16
N TYR A 241 -5.88 1.22 -0.62
CA TYR A 241 -6.61 0.21 -1.35
C TYR A 241 -8.05 0.64 -1.44
N LYS A 242 -8.65 0.45 -2.60
CA LYS A 242 -10.03 0.83 -2.87
C LYS A 242 -10.77 -0.33 -3.47
N VAL A 243 -11.86 -0.75 -2.82
CA VAL A 243 -12.84 -1.62 -3.46
C VAL A 243 -14.01 -0.77 -3.90
N THR A 244 -14.34 -0.85 -5.18
CA THR A 244 -15.51 -0.19 -5.77
C THR A 244 -16.47 -1.26 -6.22
N ALA A 245 -17.72 -1.19 -5.77
CA ALA A 245 -18.80 -2.02 -6.28
C ALA A 245 -19.81 -1.15 -7.03
N VAL A 246 -20.33 -1.69 -8.12
CA VAL A 246 -21.40 -1.09 -8.90
C VAL A 246 -22.58 -2.05 -8.89
N SER A 247 -23.72 -1.58 -8.42
CA SER A 247 -25.01 -2.26 -8.58
C SER A 247 -25.74 -1.64 -9.76
N HIS A 248 -26.18 -2.48 -10.70
CA HIS A 248 -26.86 -2.06 -11.92
C HIS A 248 -28.39 -1.98 -11.72
N ASP A 249 -29.00 -2.84 -10.91
CA ASP A 249 -30.45 -2.82 -10.71
C ASP A 249 -30.88 -1.95 -9.49
N PRO A 250 -31.80 -0.99 -9.68
CA PRO A 250 -32.41 -0.24 -8.59
C PRO A 250 -33.05 -1.05 -7.45
N ALA A 251 -33.56 -2.24 -7.76
CA ALA A 251 -34.38 -3.06 -6.88
C ALA A 251 -33.56 -3.98 -5.97
N ASP A 252 -32.26 -4.11 -6.23
CA ASP A 252 -31.46 -5.17 -5.63
C ASP A 252 -30.85 -4.82 -4.27
N GLU A 253 -30.81 -5.83 -3.42
CA GLU A 253 -30.07 -5.83 -2.16
C GLU A 253 -28.73 -6.54 -2.37
N LEU A 254 -27.82 -5.91 -3.13
CA LEU A 254 -26.47 -6.42 -3.30
C LEU A 254 -25.67 -6.23 -2.00
N LYS A 255 -25.16 -7.33 -1.43
CA LYS A 255 -24.23 -7.31 -0.30
C LYS A 255 -22.94 -8.00 -0.70
N ILE A 256 -21.82 -7.33 -0.49
CA ILE A 256 -20.48 -7.83 -0.81
C ILE A 256 -19.63 -7.80 0.46
N VAL A 257 -18.90 -8.88 0.71
CA VAL A 257 -17.87 -8.99 1.75
C VAL A 257 -16.59 -9.47 1.11
N TRP A 258 -15.51 -8.75 1.36
CA TRP A 258 -14.19 -9.08 0.85
C TRP A 258 -13.29 -9.59 1.98
N ARG A 259 -12.38 -10.51 1.63
CA ARG A 259 -11.33 -11.00 2.53
C ARG A 259 -10.02 -10.97 1.78
N ILE A 260 -8.94 -10.59 2.45
CA ILE A 260 -7.64 -10.43 1.82
C ILE A 260 -6.63 -11.32 2.53
N LEU A 261 -5.94 -12.17 1.79
CA LEU A 261 -4.80 -12.92 2.30
C LEU A 261 -3.54 -12.06 2.20
N ILE A 262 -3.00 -11.69 3.36
CA ILE A 262 -1.80 -10.88 3.47
C ILE A 262 -0.73 -11.59 4.31
N GLY A 263 0.54 -11.30 4.02
CA GLY A 263 1.66 -11.58 4.88
C GLY A 263 2.14 -10.29 5.55
N ARG A 264 1.98 -10.17 6.87
CA ARG A 264 2.44 -9.01 7.65
C ARG A 264 3.72 -9.33 8.43
N LYS A 265 4.61 -8.36 8.61
CA LYS A 265 5.82 -8.51 9.43
C LYS A 265 5.45 -8.98 10.84
N ASN A 266 6.18 -9.98 11.34
CA ASN A 266 6.07 -10.40 12.73
C ASN A 266 6.66 -9.31 13.63
N ILE A 267 5.80 -8.50 14.26
CA ILE A 267 6.23 -7.74 15.44
C ILE A 267 6.24 -8.73 16.59
N THR A 268 7.38 -9.38 16.80
CA THR A 268 7.58 -10.17 18.01
C THR A 268 7.80 -9.17 19.13
N LYS A 269 6.90 -9.12 20.12
CA LYS A 269 7.18 -8.37 21.34
C LYS A 269 8.47 -8.92 21.92
N THR A 270 9.56 -8.17 21.82
CA THR A 270 10.69 -8.32 22.74
C THR A 270 10.26 -7.73 24.08
N GLY A 271 9.18 -8.27 24.66
CA GLY A 271 8.96 -8.13 26.08
C GLY A 271 10.12 -8.88 26.72
N SER A 272 11.02 -8.15 27.38
CA SER A 272 11.82 -8.76 28.43
C SER A 272 10.82 -9.47 29.35
N LEU A 273 10.90 -10.79 29.40
CA LEU A 273 10.30 -11.52 30.51
C LEU A 273 11.03 -10.96 31.74
N GLY A 274 10.38 -10.01 32.43
CA GLY A 274 10.92 -9.41 33.63
C GLY A 274 11.35 -10.52 34.57
N SER A 275 12.65 -10.63 34.77
CA SER A 275 13.29 -11.44 35.80
C SER A 275 13.06 -10.82 37.16
#